data_AF-A0A496T4B9-F1
#
_entry.id   AF-A0A496T4B9-F1
#
_cell.length_a   1.000
_cell.length_b   1.000
_cell.length_c   1.000
_cell.angle_alpha   90.00
_cell.angle_beta   90.00
_cell.angle_gamma   90.00
#
_symmetry.space_group_name_H-M   'P 1'
#
loop_
_entity.id
_entity.type
_entity.pdbx_description
1 polymer ?
#
loop_
_entity_poly.entity_id
_entity_poly.type
_entity_poly.pdbx_seq_one_letter_code
_entity_poly.pdbx_strand_id
1 'polypeptide(L)'
;MVISGALGTEPEGKIEGIVEGTSKAYPVIFKDPYVAEIEHFSKVISEGTAPTMFGEEGLRNMQIVEAIYQSGKTGKTVKIGKE
;
A
#
# COMPACT_ATOMS: atom_id res chain seq x y z
N MET A 1 -17.07 -9.25 -1.71
CA MET A 1 -15.94 -9.41 -2.64
C MET A 1 -15.60 -10.88 -2.69
N VAL A 2 -15.95 -11.58 -3.77
CA VAL A 2 -15.55 -12.98 -3.95
C VAL A 2 -14.32 -12.94 -4.84
N ILE A 3 -13.13 -13.14 -4.26
CA ILE A 3 -11.88 -13.23 -4.99
C ILE A 3 -11.67 -14.71 -5.29
N SER A 4 -11.89 -15.11 -6.54
CA SER A 4 -11.53 -16.44 -7.03
C SER A 4 -10.50 -16.27 -8.13
N GLY A 5 -9.29 -16.79 -7.92
CA GLY A 5 -8.21 -16.76 -8.88
C GLY A 5 -7.18 -17.83 -8.54
N ALA A 6 -6.67 -18.52 -9.57
CA ALA A 6 -5.52 -19.40 -9.42
C ALA A 6 -4.25 -18.56 -9.60
N LEU A 7 -3.39 -18.54 -8.59
CA LEU A 7 -2.04 -18.00 -8.70
C LEU A 7 -1.19 -19.03 -9.47
N GLY A 8 -1.11 -18.86 -10.79
CA GLY A 8 -0.23 -19.65 -11.65
C GLY A 8 1.24 -19.23 -11.52
N THR A 9 2.13 -19.97 -12.19
CA THR A 9 3.57 -19.65 -12.28
C THR A 9 3.88 -18.49 -13.22
N GLU A 10 2.88 -17.95 -13.90
CA GLU A 10 2.97 -16.77 -14.75
C GLU A 10 2.48 -15.55 -13.95
N PRO A 11 3.22 -14.41 -13.95
CA PRO A 11 2.87 -13.22 -13.16
C PRO A 11 1.57 -12.54 -13.61
N GLU A 12 0.95 -12.98 -14.70
CA GLU A 12 -0.36 -12.54 -15.17
C GLU A 12 -1.53 -13.25 -14.45
N GLY A 13 -2.24 -12.48 -13.61
CA GLY A 13 -3.52 -12.88 -13.03
C GLY A 13 -4.68 -12.11 -13.64
N LYS A 14 -5.90 -12.60 -13.44
CA LYS A 14 -7.12 -11.82 -13.66
C LYS A 14 -7.91 -11.76 -12.36
N ILE A 15 -8.29 -10.57 -11.94
CA ILE A 15 -9.27 -10.40 -10.86
C ILE A 15 -10.62 -10.15 -11.52
N GLU A 16 -11.55 -11.08 -11.31
CA GLU A 16 -12.95 -10.87 -11.65
C GLU A 16 -13.67 -10.22 -10.49
N GLY A 17 -14.25 -9.05 -10.74
CA GLY A 17 -15.01 -8.28 -9.77
C GLY A 17 -16.38 -7.91 -10.32
N ILE A 18 -17.38 -7.89 -9.45
CA ILE A 18 -18.69 -7.31 -9.78
C ILE A 18 -18.66 -5.85 -9.36
N VAL A 19 -18.75 -4.96 -10.34
CA VAL A 19 -18.85 -3.50 -10.15
C VAL A 19 -20.18 -3.07 -10.76
N GLU A 20 -21.04 -2.45 -9.96
CA GLU A 20 -22.37 -1.99 -10.41
C GLU A 20 -23.23 -3.10 -11.04
N GLY A 21 -23.18 -4.31 -10.47
CA GLY A 21 -23.93 -5.47 -10.99
C GLY A 21 -23.37 -6.09 -12.27
N THR A 22 -22.29 -5.54 -12.83
CA THR A 22 -21.63 -6.07 -14.02
C THR A 22 -20.34 -6.78 -13.64
N SER A 23 -20.15 -8.02 -14.10
CA SER A 23 -18.87 -8.73 -13.96
C SER A 23 -17.84 -8.13 -14.90
N LYS A 24 -16.69 -7.72 -14.36
CA LYS A 24 -15.54 -7.23 -15.12
C LYS A 24 -14.27 -7.94 -14.68
N ALA A 25 -13.47 -8.38 -15.64
CA ALA A 25 -12.14 -8.93 -15.41
C ALA A 25 -11.09 -7.82 -15.57
N TYR A 26 -10.21 -7.68 -14.57
CA TYR A 26 -9.09 -6.75 -14.61
C TYR A 26 -7.78 -7.55 -14.70
N PRO A 27 -6.91 -7.24 -15.67
CA PRO A 27 -5.59 -7.85 -15.73
C PRO A 27 -4.77 -7.37 -14.52
N VAL A 28 -4.09 -8.30 -13.86
CA VAL A 28 -3.16 -8.02 -12.78
C VAL A 28 -1.79 -8.52 -13.21
N ILE A 29 -0.82 -7.64 -13.15
CA ILE A 29 0.58 -8.00 -13.28
C ILE A 29 1.12 -8.11 -11.87
N PHE A 30 1.46 -9.32 -11.45
CA PHE A 30 2.15 -9.55 -10.20
C PHE A 30 3.62 -9.19 -10.37
N LYS A 31 4.07 -8.22 -9.60
CA LYS A 31 5.50 -7.92 -9.42
C LYS A 31 5.80 -8.08 -7.94
N ASP A 32 6.93 -8.73 -7.64
CA ASP A 32 7.41 -8.79 -6.27
C ASP A 32 7.57 -7.35 -5.73
N PRO A 33 6.89 -7.01 -4.62
CA PRO A 33 6.87 -5.64 -4.12
C PRO A 33 8.25 -5.13 -3.68
N TYR A 34 9.13 -6.01 -3.17
CA TYR A 34 10.48 -5.63 -2.75
C TYR A 34 11.38 -5.36 -3.96
N VAL A 35 11.24 -6.17 -5.01
CA VAL A 35 11.93 -5.90 -6.28
C VAL A 35 11.48 -4.55 -6.85
N ALA A 36 10.16 -4.29 -6.85
CA ALA A 36 9.61 -3.02 -7.32
C ALA A 36 10.12 -1.82 -6.50
N GLU A 37 10.24 -1.97 -5.18
CA GLU A 37 10.73 -0.92 -4.28
C GLU A 37 12.20 -0.56 -4.56
N ILE A 38 13.08 -1.55 -4.70
CA ILE A 38 14.50 -1.32 -4.97
C ILE A 38 14.72 -0.71 -6.35
N GLU A 39 13.98 -1.15 -7.36
CA GLU A 39 14.02 -0.54 -8.69
C GLU A 39 13.56 0.92 -8.66
N HIS A 40 12.46 1.22 -7.97
CA HIS A 40 11.95 2.59 -7.82
C HIS A 40 12.95 3.48 -7.09
N PHE A 41 13.53 3.00 -5.99
CA PHE A 41 14.56 3.72 -5.24
C PHE A 41 15.78 4.05 -6.12
N SER A 42 16.26 3.07 -6.89
CA SER A 42 17.40 3.23 -7.79
C SER A 42 17.10 4.26 -8.89
N LYS A 43 15.89 4.21 -9.47
CA LYS A 43 15.43 5.13 -10.50
C LYS A 43 15.33 6.57 -10.00
N VAL A 44 14.76 6.77 -8.81
CA VAL A 44 14.66 8.09 -8.17
C VAL A 44 16.05 8.73 -8.01
N ILE A 45 17.05 7.95 -7.60
CA ILE A 45 18.42 8.43 -7.45
C ILE A 45 19.06 8.75 -8.80
N SER A 46 18.95 7.85 -9.78
CA SER A 46 19.61 8.03 -11.08
C SER A 46 18.99 9.13 -11.93
N GLU A 47 17.67 9.32 -11.86
CA GLU A 47 16.93 10.30 -12.66
C GLU A 47 16.69 11.62 -11.90
N GLY A 48 16.99 11.67 -10.59
CA GLY A 48 16.74 12.85 -9.76
C GLY A 48 15.25 13.21 -9.65
N THR A 49 14.37 12.21 -9.73
CA THR A 49 12.91 12.41 -9.64
C THR A 49 12.44 12.35 -8.19
N ALA A 50 11.22 12.83 -7.92
CA ALA A 50 10.62 12.70 -6.59
C ALA A 50 10.19 11.23 -6.33
N PRO A 51 10.42 10.67 -5.13
CA PRO A 51 9.88 9.37 -4.78
C PRO A 51 8.35 9.44 -4.64
N THR A 52 7.69 8.30 -4.83
CA THR A 52 6.25 8.15 -4.59
C THR A 52 5.88 8.19 -3.11
N MET A 53 6.82 7.84 -2.23
CA MET A 53 6.65 7.87 -0.78
C MET A 53 7.85 8.59 -0.14
N PHE A 54 7.57 9.58 0.69
CA PHE A 54 8.58 10.35 1.42
C PHE A 54 8.78 9.83 2.84
N GLY A 55 9.94 10.15 3.44
CA GLY A 55 10.28 9.73 4.80
C GLY A 55 9.32 10.31 5.86
N GLU A 56 8.79 11.50 5.61
CA GLU A 56 7.82 12.19 6.46
C GLU A 56 6.50 11.41 6.57
N GLU A 57 6.11 10.69 5.52
CA GLU A 57 4.92 9.82 5.53
C GLU A 57 5.16 8.61 6.43
N GLY A 58 6.36 8.02 6.37
CA GLY A 58 6.79 6.97 7.30
C GLY A 58 6.78 7.44 8.75
N LEU A 59 7.27 8.65 9.02
CA LEU A 59 7.21 9.26 10.36
C LEU A 59 5.77 9.47 10.83
N ARG A 60 4.88 9.95 9.94
CA ARG A 60 3.45 10.12 10.25
C ARG A 60 2.81 8.78 10.62
N ASN A 61 3.16 7.69 9.93
CA ASN A 61 2.68 6.35 10.25
C ASN A 61 3.14 5.91 11.66
N MET A 62 4.39 6.17 12.02
CA MET A 62 4.90 5.85 13.36
C MET A 62 4.19 6.64 14.46
N GLN A 63 3.88 7.91 14.23
CA GLN A 63 3.09 8.73 15.17
C GLN A 63 1.67 8.18 15.37
N ILE A 64 1.06 7.66 14.30
CA ILE A 64 -0.26 6.99 14.36
C ILE A 64 -0.17 5.72 15.20
N VAL A 65 0.82 4.88 14.94
CA VAL A 65 1.04 3.65 15.73
C VAL A 65 1.20 3.99 17.21
N GLU A 66 2.04 4.97 17.55
CA GLU A 66 2.24 5.40 18.93
C GLU A 66 0.94 5.88 19.58
N ALA A 67 0.16 6.72 18.90
CA ALA A 67 -1.09 7.24 19.43
C ALA A 67 -2.13 6.14 19.68
N ILE A 68 -2.17 5.10 18.83
CA ILE A 68 -3.02 3.92 19.04
C ILE A 68 -2.59 3.21 20.33
N TYR A 69 -1.30 2.99 20.54
CA TYR A 69 -0.79 2.38 21.78
C TYR A 69 -1.13 3.23 23.00
N GLN A 70 -0.95 4.55 22.95
CA GLN A 70 -1.28 5.46 24.04
C GLN A 70 -2.79 5.48 24.33
N SER A 71 -3.63 5.50 23.29
CA SER A 71 -5.08 5.42 23.41
C SER A 71 -5.50 4.10 24.05
N GLY A 72 -4.94 2.98 23.60
CA GLY A 72 -5.22 1.66 24.17
C GLY A 72 -4.82 1.54 25.63
N LYS A 73 -3.68 2.14 26.01
CA LYS A 73 -3.19 2.14 27.40
C LYS A 73 -4.02 3.02 28.33
N THR A 74 -4.48 4.17 27.85
CA THR A 74 -5.15 5.19 28.68
C THR A 74 -6.67 5.15 28.62
N GLY A 75 -7.24 4.50 27.61
CA GLY A 75 -8.67 4.55 27.30
C GLY A 75 -9.16 5.92 26.82
N LYS A 76 -8.25 6.86 26.51
CA LYS A 76 -8.58 8.22 26.07
C LYS A 76 -8.20 8.44 24.61
N THR A 77 -8.96 9.25 23.91
CA THR A 77 -8.61 9.70 22.54
C THR A 77 -7.29 10.47 22.55
N VAL A 78 -6.38 10.11 21.64
CA VAL A 78 -5.11 10.79 21.41
C VAL A 78 -5.18 11.54 20.08
N LYS A 79 -4.93 12.86 20.10
CA LYS A 79 -4.89 13.70 18.89
C LYS A 79 -3.52 13.60 18.22
N ILE A 80 -3.51 13.61 16.89
CA ILE A 80 -2.28 13.54 16.07
C ILE A 80 -2.34 14.64 15.01
N GLY A 81 -1.28 15.45 14.90
CA GLY A 81 -1.21 16.61 14.01
C GLY A 81 -1.07 17.94 14.78
N LYS A 82 -0.79 19.04 14.08
CA LYS A 82 -0.88 20.38 14.67
C LYS A 82 -2.34 20.76 14.88
N GLU A 83 -2.61 21.48 15.97
CA GLU A 83 -3.89 22.18 16.21
C GLU A 83 -4.22 23.18 15.09
#